data_AF-A0A3D1ZFC1-F1
#
_entry.id   AF-A0A3D1ZFC1-F1
#
_cell.length_a   1.000
_cell.length_b   1.000
_cell.length_c   1.000
_cell.angle_alpha   90.00
_cell.angle_beta   90.00
_cell.angle_gamma   90.00
#
_symmetry.space_group_name_H-M   'P 1'
#
loop_
_entity.id
_entity.type
_entity.pdbx_description
1 polymer ?
#
loop_
_entity_poly.entity_id
_entity_poly.type
_entity_poly.pdbx_seq_one_letter_code
_entity_poly.pdbx_strand_id
1 'polypeptide(L)'
;MGFTVQEETFDSIWDEWESILPSCSTNTVFVTPWWQKVWWDNFCADNELHILSVREGDDLIGVAPLMISNGVLTFAGDKELFDYLDFLVPKGNESIFYDALFGHIMDMDWQSIDLPSLPKDSPTLEYLPTLAKGKGLKVEVEDEETTPVAYLPETWDEYL
;
A
#
# COMPACT_ATOMS: atom_id res chain seq x y z
N MET A 1 -21.68 -11.41 6.69
CA MET A 1 -20.60 -11.88 5.80
C MET A 1 -19.28 -11.72 6.52
N GLY A 2 -18.28 -12.54 6.22
CA GLY A 2 -16.93 -12.37 6.75
C GLY A 2 -16.02 -11.81 5.66
N PHE A 3 -15.01 -11.02 6.06
CA PHE A 3 -13.97 -10.56 5.16
C PHE A 3 -12.87 -11.62 5.06
N THR A 4 -12.28 -11.75 3.88
CA THR A 4 -11.20 -12.71 3.62
C THR A 4 -10.02 -12.03 2.96
N VAL A 5 -8.81 -12.43 3.33
CA VAL A 5 -7.59 -12.06 2.60
C VAL A 5 -7.26 -13.19 1.63
N GLN A 6 -6.95 -12.83 0.38
CA GLN A 6 -6.58 -13.78 -0.66
C GLN A 6 -5.24 -13.40 -1.27
N GLU A 7 -4.45 -14.42 -1.61
CA GLU A 7 -3.20 -14.25 -2.37
C GLU A 7 -3.55 -14.11 -3.84
N GLU A 8 -3.02 -13.06 -4.47
CA GLU A 8 -3.25 -12.72 -5.86
C GLU A 8 -1.93 -12.73 -6.65
N THR A 9 -2.08 -12.74 -7.96
CA THR A 9 -0.99 -12.44 -8.90
C THR A 9 -1.33 -11.15 -9.62
N PHE A 10 -0.34 -10.50 -10.23
CA PHE A 10 -0.62 -9.34 -11.08
C PHE A 10 -1.69 -9.64 -12.14
N ASP A 11 -1.64 -10.82 -12.77
CA ASP A 11 -2.59 -11.21 -13.81
C ASP A 11 -4.01 -11.44 -13.27
N SER A 12 -4.17 -11.89 -12.02
CA SER A 12 -5.51 -12.20 -11.46
C SER A 12 -6.25 -10.95 -10.99
N ILE A 13 -5.54 -9.95 -10.47
CA ILE A 13 -6.14 -8.76 -9.85
C ILE A 13 -6.06 -7.51 -10.74
N TRP A 14 -5.38 -7.57 -11.89
CA TRP A 14 -5.02 -6.42 -12.72
C TRP A 14 -6.18 -5.42 -12.92
N ASP A 15 -7.28 -5.90 -13.51
CA ASP A 15 -8.41 -5.07 -13.89
C ASP A 15 -9.12 -4.47 -12.66
N GLU A 16 -9.25 -5.26 -11.59
CA GLU A 16 -9.89 -4.79 -10.35
C GLU A 16 -9.02 -3.76 -9.63
N TRP A 17 -7.70 -3.98 -9.56
CA TRP A 17 -6.73 -3.03 -9.01
C TRP A 17 -6.83 -1.70 -9.78
N GLU A 18 -6.78 -1.72 -11.10
CA GLU A 18 -6.95 -0.51 -11.91
C GLU A 18 -8.27 0.22 -11.62
N SER A 19 -9.35 -0.54 -11.45
CA SER A 19 -10.68 0.03 -11.24
C SER A 19 -10.85 0.76 -9.91
N ILE A 20 -10.16 0.33 -8.84
CA ILE A 20 -10.32 0.91 -7.50
C ILE A 20 -9.44 2.13 -7.25
N LEU A 21 -8.33 2.27 -7.99
CA LEU A 21 -7.34 3.35 -7.85
C LEU A 21 -7.94 4.76 -7.73
N PRO A 22 -8.90 5.18 -8.59
CA PRO A 22 -9.48 6.53 -8.52
C PRO A 22 -10.23 6.83 -7.21
N SER A 23 -10.63 5.79 -6.47
CA SER A 23 -11.37 5.92 -5.21
C SER A 23 -10.46 5.86 -3.97
N CYS A 24 -9.17 5.56 -4.15
CA CYS A 24 -8.21 5.40 -3.06
C CYS A 24 -7.68 6.75 -2.53
N SER A 25 -7.12 6.75 -1.32
CA SER A 25 -6.40 7.92 -0.77
C SER A 25 -5.14 8.26 -1.57
N THR A 26 -4.48 7.23 -2.10
CA THR A 26 -3.28 7.32 -2.94
C THR A 26 -3.60 6.81 -4.34
N ASN A 27 -3.28 7.62 -5.35
CA ASN A 27 -3.44 7.28 -6.77
C ASN A 27 -2.28 7.90 -7.57
N THR A 28 -1.06 7.50 -7.21
CA THR A 28 0.17 7.89 -7.91
C THR A 28 0.58 6.80 -8.90
N VAL A 29 1.47 7.13 -9.85
CA VAL A 29 1.98 6.13 -10.82
C VAL A 29 2.62 4.93 -10.12
N PHE A 30 3.26 5.15 -8.97
CA PHE A 30 4.00 4.15 -8.22
C PHE A 30 3.14 3.05 -7.59
N VAL A 31 1.86 3.33 -7.32
CA VAL A 31 0.90 2.35 -6.79
C VAL A 31 0.07 1.66 -7.88
N THR A 32 0.33 1.96 -9.17
CA THR A 32 -0.39 1.31 -10.27
C THR A 32 0.14 -0.09 -10.54
N PRO A 33 -0.70 -1.03 -11.02
CA PRO A 33 -0.24 -2.36 -11.40
C PRO A 33 0.77 -2.28 -12.57
N TRP A 34 0.62 -1.29 -13.46
CA TRP A 34 1.57 -1.03 -14.55
C TRP A 34 2.99 -0.83 -14.04
N TRP A 35 3.17 0.10 -13.11
CA TRP A 35 4.50 0.44 -12.63
C TRP A 35 5.06 -0.66 -11.73
N GLN A 36 4.25 -1.19 -10.82
CA GLN A 36 4.69 -2.26 -9.93
C GLN A 36 5.07 -3.53 -10.67
N LYS A 37 4.33 -3.93 -11.71
CA LYS A 37 4.68 -5.11 -12.52
C LYS A 37 6.00 -4.92 -13.25
N VAL A 38 6.17 -3.77 -13.91
CA VAL A 38 7.41 -3.45 -14.64
C VAL A 38 8.59 -3.44 -13.69
N TRP A 39 8.43 -2.83 -12.52
CA TRP A 39 9.50 -2.83 -11.53
C TRP A 39 9.82 -4.23 -11.01
N TRP A 40 8.78 -4.99 -10.64
CA TRP A 40 8.92 -6.35 -10.14
C TRP A 40 9.70 -7.22 -11.12
N ASP A 41 9.32 -7.22 -12.41
CA ASP A 41 9.93 -8.04 -13.44
C ASP A 41 11.43 -7.77 -13.69
N ASN A 42 11.92 -6.60 -13.30
CA ASN A 42 13.27 -6.15 -13.64
C ASN A 42 14.18 -5.97 -12.42
N PHE A 43 13.62 -5.72 -11.23
CA PHE A 43 14.39 -5.25 -10.07
C PHE A 43 14.13 -6.00 -8.76
N CYS A 44 13.15 -6.93 -8.70
CA CYS A 44 12.76 -7.59 -7.45
C CYS A 44 13.80 -8.54 -6.85
N ALA A 45 14.91 -8.81 -7.54
CA ALA A 45 15.93 -9.78 -7.14
C ALA A 45 15.31 -11.10 -6.64
N ASP A 46 15.74 -11.59 -5.47
CA ASP A 46 15.25 -12.83 -4.84
C ASP A 46 14.16 -12.55 -3.78
N ASN A 47 13.45 -11.41 -3.85
CA ASN A 47 12.38 -11.09 -2.90
C ASN A 47 11.14 -11.95 -3.14
N GLU A 48 10.35 -12.16 -2.10
CA GLU A 48 9.07 -12.90 -2.18
C GLU A 48 7.91 -11.92 -2.34
N LEU A 49 7.19 -11.97 -3.46
CA LEU A 49 6.03 -11.12 -3.72
C LEU A 49 4.78 -11.65 -3.02
N HIS A 50 4.05 -10.75 -2.40
CA HIS A 50 2.73 -11.00 -1.82
C HIS A 50 1.76 -9.92 -2.25
N ILE A 51 0.92 -10.20 -3.24
CA ILE A 51 -0.19 -9.30 -3.59
C ILE A 51 -1.41 -9.80 -2.85
N LEU A 52 -1.82 -9.08 -1.82
CA LEU A 52 -2.95 -9.47 -0.98
C LEU A 52 -4.21 -8.66 -1.36
N SER A 53 -5.31 -9.33 -1.63
CA SER A 53 -6.63 -8.68 -1.75
C SER A 53 -7.44 -8.92 -0.49
N VAL A 54 -8.11 -7.87 0.01
CA VAL A 54 -9.15 -8.01 1.04
C VAL A 54 -10.49 -8.00 0.33
N ARG A 55 -11.34 -9.00 0.60
CA ARG A 55 -12.63 -9.17 -0.09
C ARG A 55 -13.80 -9.37 0.86
N GLU A 56 -14.98 -8.89 0.47
CA GLU A 56 -16.28 -9.28 1.02
C GLU A 56 -17.05 -10.10 -0.01
N GLY A 57 -16.90 -11.43 0.04
CA GLY A 57 -17.37 -12.27 -1.06
C GLY A 57 -16.55 -11.99 -2.32
N ASP A 58 -17.21 -11.53 -3.40
CA ASP A 58 -16.55 -11.17 -4.65
C ASP A 58 -16.12 -9.69 -4.68
N ASP A 59 -16.62 -8.86 -3.77
CA ASP A 59 -16.33 -7.43 -3.77
C ASP A 59 -14.92 -7.14 -3.24
N LEU A 60 -14.12 -6.43 -4.05
CA LEU A 60 -12.77 -6.01 -3.67
C LEU A 60 -12.81 -4.81 -2.72
N ILE A 61 -12.35 -5.02 -1.49
CA ILE A 61 -12.29 -4.01 -0.43
C ILE A 61 -11.00 -3.20 -0.50
N GLY A 62 -9.90 -3.81 -0.94
CA GLY A 62 -8.63 -3.13 -1.19
C GLY A 62 -7.52 -4.11 -1.55
N VAL A 63 -6.37 -3.58 -1.96
CA VAL A 63 -5.19 -4.35 -2.37
C VAL A 63 -3.95 -3.88 -1.59
N ALA A 64 -3.16 -4.84 -1.12
CA ALA A 64 -1.86 -4.64 -0.49
C ALA A 64 -0.76 -5.36 -1.29
N PRO A 65 -0.07 -4.63 -2.17
CA PRO A 65 1.12 -5.14 -2.83
C PRO A 65 2.30 -5.06 -1.86
N LEU A 66 2.77 -6.21 -1.42
CA LEU A 66 3.81 -6.38 -0.43
C LEU A 66 4.92 -7.28 -0.97
N MET A 67 6.08 -7.21 -0.34
CA MET A 67 7.13 -8.20 -0.51
C MET A 67 7.85 -8.46 0.80
N ILE A 68 8.44 -9.65 0.91
CA ILE A 68 9.37 -9.99 1.98
C ILE A 68 10.79 -10.00 1.41
N SER A 69 11.66 -9.20 2.01
CA SER A 69 13.09 -9.14 1.68
C SER A 69 13.92 -9.28 2.95
N ASN A 70 14.74 -10.33 3.03
CA ASN A 70 15.60 -10.61 4.20
C ASN A 70 14.83 -10.59 5.55
N GLY A 71 13.59 -11.10 5.57
CA GLY A 71 12.73 -11.12 6.74
C GLY A 71 12.04 -9.78 7.07
N VAL A 72 12.12 -8.78 6.20
CA VAL A 72 11.39 -7.51 6.33
C VAL A 72 10.20 -7.52 5.39
N LEU A 73 8.98 -7.39 5.94
CA LEU A 73 7.77 -7.15 5.16
C LEU A 73 7.69 -5.66 4.80
N THR A 74 7.61 -5.36 3.52
CA THR A 74 7.57 -3.99 2.99
C THR A 74 6.65 -3.89 1.78
N PHE A 75 6.40 -2.69 1.27
CA PHE A 75 5.66 -2.50 0.02
C PHE A 75 6.40 -3.16 -1.16
N ALA A 76 5.65 -3.68 -2.12
CA ALA A 76 6.25 -4.07 -3.40
C ALA A 76 6.71 -2.80 -4.15
N GLY A 77 8.02 -2.61 -4.25
CA GLY A 77 8.64 -1.42 -4.87
C GLY A 77 10.02 -1.13 -4.31
N ASP A 78 10.53 0.06 -4.63
CA ASP A 78 11.84 0.53 -4.19
C ASP A 78 11.72 1.90 -3.52
N LYS A 79 12.09 1.97 -2.24
CA LYS A 79 12.05 3.21 -1.46
C LYS A 79 12.94 4.32 -2.01
N GLU A 80 13.98 4.00 -2.78
CA GLU A 80 14.86 5.02 -3.37
C GLU A 80 14.27 5.63 -4.65
N LEU A 81 13.23 5.01 -5.22
CA LEU A 81 12.64 5.41 -6.51
C LEU A 81 11.16 5.74 -6.43
N PHE A 82 10.45 5.27 -5.40
CA PHE A 82 9.00 5.34 -5.30
C PHE A 82 8.62 6.32 -4.21
N ASP A 83 8.01 7.44 -4.63
CA ASP A 83 7.38 8.36 -3.71
C ASP A 83 5.91 7.98 -3.50
N TYR A 84 5.34 8.36 -2.34
CA TYR A 84 3.90 8.25 -2.07
C TYR A 84 3.37 6.82 -2.26
N LEU A 85 4.03 5.86 -1.62
CA LEU A 85 3.56 4.48 -1.50
C LEU A 85 2.40 4.41 -0.50
N ASP A 86 1.47 3.50 -0.72
CA ASP A 86 0.41 3.18 0.24
C ASP A 86 -0.32 1.89 -0.19
N PHE A 87 -1.21 1.41 0.67
CA PHE A 87 -2.20 0.42 0.28
C PHE A 87 -3.32 1.04 -0.56
N LEU A 88 -3.88 0.22 -1.44
CA LEU A 88 -4.97 0.63 -2.32
C LEU A 88 -6.29 0.36 -1.65
N VAL A 89 -6.77 1.35 -0.90
CA VAL A 89 -8.00 1.25 -0.13
C VAL A 89 -8.96 2.35 -0.56
N PRO A 90 -10.09 2.00 -1.22
CA PRO A 90 -11.18 2.94 -1.47
C PRO A 90 -11.66 3.60 -0.18
N LYS A 91 -11.95 4.91 -0.28
CA LYS A 91 -12.43 5.68 0.87
C LYS A 91 -13.69 5.05 1.48
N GLY A 92 -13.68 4.87 2.80
CA GLY A 92 -14.76 4.24 3.56
C GLY A 92 -14.54 2.76 3.89
N ASN A 93 -13.52 2.11 3.30
CA ASN A 93 -13.19 0.70 3.53
C ASN A 93 -12.03 0.49 4.51
N GLU A 94 -11.43 1.57 5.04
CA GLU A 94 -10.15 1.55 5.75
C GLU A 94 -10.16 0.60 6.94
N SER A 95 -11.08 0.79 7.90
CA SER A 95 -11.13 -0.05 9.10
C SER A 95 -11.23 -1.54 8.79
N ILE A 96 -12.05 -1.90 7.80
CA ILE A 96 -12.27 -3.28 7.40
C ILE A 96 -11.00 -3.85 6.76
N PHE A 97 -10.40 -3.09 5.85
CA PHE A 97 -9.19 -3.47 5.14
C PHE A 97 -8.02 -3.69 6.10
N TYR A 98 -7.72 -2.71 6.96
CA TYR A 98 -6.58 -2.78 7.87
C TYR A 98 -6.74 -3.88 8.92
N ASP A 99 -7.95 -4.11 9.45
CA ASP A 99 -8.19 -5.20 10.40
C ASP A 99 -7.93 -6.57 9.76
N ALA A 100 -8.45 -6.80 8.56
CA ALA A 100 -8.29 -8.06 7.84
C ALA A 100 -6.84 -8.28 7.39
N LEU A 101 -6.23 -7.27 6.76
CA LEU A 101 -4.84 -7.32 6.32
C LEU A 101 -3.91 -7.56 7.50
N PHE A 102 -4.04 -6.78 8.58
CA PHE A 102 -3.17 -6.90 9.75
C PHE A 102 -3.30 -8.28 10.41
N GLY A 103 -4.52 -8.82 10.51
CA GLY A 103 -4.73 -10.18 10.97
C GLY A 103 -3.98 -11.22 10.13
N HIS A 104 -4.02 -11.09 8.81
CA HIS A 104 -3.35 -12.01 7.89
C HIS A 104 -1.82 -11.88 7.94
N ILE A 105 -1.28 -10.66 7.87
CA ILE A 105 0.18 -10.48 7.84
C ILE A 105 0.82 -10.94 9.16
N MET A 106 0.12 -10.89 10.29
CA MET A 106 0.65 -11.40 11.57
C MET A 106 0.92 -12.92 11.56
N ASP A 107 0.32 -13.67 10.63
CA ASP A 107 0.55 -15.11 10.46
C ASP A 107 1.62 -15.42 9.39
N MET A 108 2.15 -14.40 8.70
CA MET A 108 3.25 -14.53 7.73
C MET A 108 4.62 -14.60 8.43
N ASP A 109 5.63 -15.13 7.73
CA ASP A 109 6.99 -15.29 8.28
C ASP A 109 7.86 -14.05 8.02
N TRP A 110 7.80 -13.07 8.92
CA TRP A 110 8.66 -11.89 8.92
C TRP A 110 9.18 -11.56 10.32
N GLN A 111 10.24 -10.74 10.36
CA GLN A 111 10.93 -10.29 11.58
C GLN A 111 10.63 -8.83 11.92
N SER A 112 10.44 -7.98 10.90
CA SER A 112 9.98 -6.59 11.04
C SER A 112 9.13 -6.16 9.85
N ILE A 113 8.38 -5.07 10.04
CA ILE A 113 7.64 -4.38 8.99
C ILE A 113 8.30 -3.01 8.78
N ASP A 114 8.59 -2.66 7.53
CA ASP A 114 9.13 -1.36 7.12
C ASP A 114 8.32 -0.82 5.93
N LEU A 115 7.63 0.31 6.12
CA LEU A 115 6.72 0.90 5.14
C LEU A 115 7.13 2.35 4.85
N PRO A 116 8.13 2.55 3.95
CA PRO A 116 8.68 3.87 3.65
C PRO A 116 7.77 4.68 2.72
N SER A 117 8.09 5.97 2.56
CA SER A 117 7.50 6.85 1.53
C SER A 117 5.97 7.00 1.59
N LEU A 118 5.39 6.83 2.78
CA LEU A 118 3.96 7.05 3.03
C LEU A 118 3.61 8.55 2.91
N PRO A 119 2.53 8.93 2.20
CA PRO A 119 1.99 10.28 2.26
C PRO A 119 1.64 10.68 3.70
N LYS A 120 1.84 11.95 4.05
CA LYS A 120 1.55 12.47 5.39
C LYS A 120 0.12 12.21 5.87
N ASP A 121 -0.84 12.25 4.96
CA ASP A 121 -2.26 12.03 5.24
C ASP A 121 -2.70 10.59 4.91
N SER A 122 -1.75 9.65 4.80
CA SER A 122 -2.02 8.24 4.54
C SER A 122 -2.82 7.61 5.67
N PRO A 123 -3.90 6.87 5.38
CA PRO A 123 -4.61 6.05 6.37
C PRO A 123 -3.70 5.00 7.03
N THR A 124 -2.65 4.53 6.35
CA THR A 124 -1.71 3.55 6.91
C THR A 124 -1.06 4.08 8.19
N LEU A 125 -0.75 5.38 8.25
CA LEU A 125 -0.15 6.03 9.42
C LEU A 125 -1.11 6.10 10.63
N GLU A 126 -2.42 5.98 10.41
CA GLU A 126 -3.42 5.97 11.48
C GLU A 126 -3.74 4.53 11.95
N TYR A 127 -4.12 3.67 11.00
CA TYR A 127 -4.68 2.36 11.31
C TYR A 127 -3.61 1.35 11.74
N LEU A 128 -2.53 1.22 10.95
CA LEU A 128 -1.56 0.14 11.16
C LEU A 128 -0.77 0.32 12.47
N PRO A 129 -0.26 1.52 12.83
CA PRO A 129 0.34 1.77 14.15
C PRO A 129 -0.59 1.46 15.32
N THR A 130 -1.88 1.76 15.19
CA THR A 130 -2.87 1.51 16.24
C THR A 130 -3.07 0.02 16.46
N LEU A 131 -3.24 -0.75 15.38
CA LEU A 131 -3.39 -2.20 15.42
C LEU A 131 -2.13 -2.90 15.95
N ALA A 132 -0.96 -2.49 15.47
CA ALA A 132 0.34 -3.02 15.89
C ALA A 132 0.60 -2.79 17.39
N LYS A 133 0.36 -1.57 17.89
CA LYS A 133 0.44 -1.27 19.33
C LYS A 133 -0.55 -2.10 20.15
N GLY A 134 -1.76 -2.30 19.63
CA GLY A 134 -2.78 -3.15 20.26
C GLY A 134 -2.37 -4.62 20.43
N LYS A 135 -1.46 -5.12 19.57
CA LYS A 135 -0.85 -6.46 19.69
C LYS A 135 0.48 -6.48 20.44
N GLY A 136 0.94 -5.33 20.95
CA GLY A 136 2.19 -5.22 21.72
C GLY A 136 3.45 -5.12 20.87
N LEU A 137 3.34 -4.82 19.57
CA LEU A 137 4.51 -4.52 18.74
C LEU A 137 5.07 -3.14 19.10
N LYS A 138 6.39 -3.00 18.98
CA LYS A 138 7.04 -1.68 18.99
C LYS A 138 6.76 -1.01 17.64
N VAL A 139 6.33 0.26 17.68
CA VAL A 139 6.04 1.04 16.48
C VAL A 139 6.78 2.37 16.55
N GLU A 140 7.49 2.70 15.47
CA GLU A 140 8.16 3.97 15.24
C GLU A 140 7.60 4.57 13.95
N VAL A 141 7.35 5.88 13.96
CA VAL A 141 6.91 6.65 12.80
C VAL A 141 7.83 7.86 12.73
N GLU A 142 8.52 8.01 11.61
CA GLU A 142 9.54 9.03 11.40
C GLU A 142 9.20 9.83 10.14
N ASP A 143 9.44 11.14 10.19
CA ASP A 143 9.35 11.98 9.00
C ASP A 143 10.61 11.73 8.14
N GLU A 144 10.42 11.29 6.90
CA GLU A 144 11.51 10.95 5.97
C GLU A 144 12.00 12.19 5.21
N GLU A 145 11.31 12.60 4.15
CA GLU A 145 11.64 13.77 3.35
C GLU A 145 10.40 14.61 3.00
N THR A 146 10.62 15.87 2.63
CA THR A 146 9.55 16.79 2.22
C THR A 146 9.75 17.23 0.78
N THR A 147 8.73 17.05 -0.05
CA THR A 147 8.72 17.51 -1.44
C THR A 147 7.99 18.85 -1.53
N PRO A 148 8.55 19.89 -2.19
CA PRO A 148 7.83 21.13 -2.43
C PRO A 148 6.66 20.86 -3.39
N VAL A 149 5.44 21.11 -2.92
CA VAL A 149 4.23 21.02 -3.73
C VAL A 149 3.77 22.43 -4.08
N ALA A 150 3.53 22.68 -5.37
CA ALA A 150 2.87 23.88 -5.85
C ALA A 150 1.51 23.49 -6.45
N TYR A 151 0.44 24.06 -5.90
CA TYR A 151 -0.88 23.94 -6.50
C TYR A 151 -0.95 24.91 -7.68
N LEU A 152 -1.17 24.38 -8.89
CA LEU A 152 -1.31 25.21 -10.07
C LEU A 152 -2.65 25.96 -9.98
N PRO A 153 -2.64 27.30 -10.13
CA PRO A 153 -3.87 28.07 -10.20
C PRO A 153 -4.62 27.75 -11.51
N GLU A 154 -5.90 28.13 -11.56
CA GLU A 154 -6.76 27.80 -12.70
C GLU A 154 -6.37 28.53 -13.98
N THR A 155 -5.59 29.62 -13.87
CA THR A 155 -5.22 30.47 -14.99
C THR A 155 -3.71 30.68 -15.11
N TRP A 156 -3.28 30.91 -16.35
CA TRP A 156 -1.89 31.23 -16.66
C TRP A 156 -1.42 32.54 -16.01
N ASP A 157 -2.29 33.54 -15.93
CA ASP A 157 -1.95 34.85 -15.37
C ASP A 157 -1.78 34.83 -13.84
N GLU A 158 -2.46 33.92 -13.14
CA GLU A 158 -2.26 33.69 -11.69
C GLU A 158 -1.01 32.84 -11.41
N TYR A 159 -0.53 32.09 -12.40
CA TYR A 159 0.67 31.27 -12.29
C TYR A 159 1.97 32.06 -12.46
N LEU A 160 1.98 33.11 -13.30
CA LEU A 160 3.13 33.98 -13.59
C LEU A 160 3.37 35.06 -12.52
#